data_AF-A0A6F9D5S6-F1
#
_entry.id   AF-A0A6F9D5S6-F1
#
_cell.length_a   1.000
_cell.length_b   1.000
_cell.length_c   1.000
_cell.angle_alpha   90.00
_cell.angle_beta   90.00
_cell.angle_gamma   90.00
#
_symmetry.space_group_name_H-M   'P 1'
#
loop_
_entity.id
_entity.type
_entity.pdbx_description
1 polymer ?
#
loop_
_entity_poly.entity_id
_entity_poly.type
_entity_poly.pdbx_seq_one_letter_code
_entity_poly.pdbx_strand_id
1 'polypeptide(L)'
;MGFWIQQGVIKESKPDTYEIVELNESSTSGGPTSSSVASRIAGGCEEEEEDGVNSDTEKDKREKDEQLFWNYVQGMLKNFESLPLERIHKMLQMFAMHDADMQIESGQLRHLLNAKVQSGLLTIEQGKYKLVKENT
;
A
#
# COMPACT_ATOMS: atom_id res chain seq x y z
N MET A 1 17.33 1.51 -17.64
CA MET A 1 18.23 0.48 -17.07
C MET A 1 19.11 0.99 -15.92
N GLY A 2 19.47 2.28 -15.85
CA GLY A 2 20.34 2.81 -14.78
C GLY A 2 19.81 2.71 -13.34
N PHE A 3 18.48 2.74 -13.13
CA PHE A 3 17.87 2.65 -11.79
C PHE A 3 18.29 1.40 -11.01
N TRP A 4 18.21 0.22 -11.64
CA TRP A 4 18.57 -1.05 -10.99
C TRP A 4 20.07 -1.22 -10.76
N ILE A 5 20.90 -0.55 -11.58
CA ILE A 5 22.35 -0.49 -11.41
C ILE A 5 22.70 0.39 -10.20
N GLN A 6 22.01 1.52 -10.05
CA GLN A 6 22.20 2.47 -8.96
C GLN A 6 21.69 1.92 -7.62
N GLN A 7 20.62 1.12 -7.65
CA GLN A 7 20.12 0.38 -6.50
C GLN A 7 21.01 -0.82 -6.10
N GLY A 8 22.01 -1.17 -6.92
CA GLY A 8 22.95 -2.27 -6.67
C GLY A 8 22.37 -3.67 -6.91
N VAL A 9 21.19 -3.78 -7.52
CA VAL A 9 20.50 -5.06 -7.80
C VAL A 9 21.11 -5.76 -9.02
N ILE A 10 21.54 -4.99 -10.03
CA ILE A 10 22.21 -5.51 -11.22
C ILE A 10 23.51 -4.73 -11.47
N LYS A 11 24.51 -5.37 -12.06
CA LYS A 11 25.78 -4.73 -12.43
C LYS A 11 26.06 -4.96 -13.91
N GLU A 12 26.48 -3.91 -14.61
CA GLU A 12 26.93 -4.03 -16.01
C GLU A 12 28.36 -4.61 -16.04
N SER A 13 28.50 -5.75 -16.71
CA SER A 13 29.78 -6.48 -16.83
C SER A 13 30.44 -6.20 -18.18
N LYS A 14 29.64 -6.08 -19.24
CA LYS A 14 30.03 -5.74 -20.62
C LYS A 14 28.95 -4.84 -21.22
N PRO A 15 29.25 -4.07 -22.28
CA PRO A 15 28.23 -3.30 -22.98
C PRO A 15 27.05 -4.23 -23.35
N ASP A 16 25.84 -3.85 -22.93
CA ASP A 16 24.60 -4.62 -23.14
C ASP A 16 24.53 -5.99 -22.42
N THR A 17 25.38 -6.24 -21.41
CA THR A 17 25.32 -7.48 -20.59
C THR A 17 25.31 -7.14 -19.10
N TYR A 18 24.24 -7.55 -18.41
CA TYR A 18 24.00 -7.27 -17.00
C TYR A 18 23.95 -8.57 -16.18
N GLU A 19 24.58 -8.55 -15.00
CA GLU A 19 24.58 -9.64 -14.03
C GLU A 19 23.77 -9.23 -12.80
N ILE A 20 22.98 -10.16 -12.24
CA ILE A 20 22.19 -9.94 -11.03
C ILE A 20 23.09 -10.15 -9.81
N VAL A 21 23.13 -9.16 -8.92
CA VAL A 21 23.87 -9.25 -7.66
C VAL A 21 22.96 -9.90 -6.63
N GLU A 22 22.91 -11.23 -6.62
CA GLU A 22 22.22 -11.95 -5.56
C GLU A 22 23.02 -11.81 -4.25
N LEU A 23 22.46 -11.09 -3.27
CA LEU A 23 22.95 -11.14 -1.89
C LEU A 23 22.69 -12.55 -1.35
N ASN A 24 23.63 -13.44 -1.57
CA ASN A 24 23.57 -14.79 -1.03
C ASN A 24 23.93 -14.76 0.45
N GLU A 25 22.91 -14.62 1.30
CA GLU A 25 23.03 -14.85 2.73
C GLU A 25 23.14 -16.36 3.00
N SER A 26 24.31 -16.98 2.74
CA SER A 26 24.83 -18.11 3.55
C SER A 26 26.18 -18.68 3.03
N SER A 27 27.22 -18.37 3.80
CA SER A 27 28.21 -19.33 4.34
C SER A 27 29.31 -19.94 3.45
N THR A 28 30.52 -19.43 3.74
CA THR A 28 31.80 -20.14 3.98
C THR A 28 32.68 -20.54 2.80
N SER A 29 33.78 -19.79 2.58
CA SER A 29 35.15 -20.17 3.02
C SER A 29 36.23 -19.46 2.16
N GLY A 30 37.18 -18.82 2.84
CA GLY A 30 38.55 -18.68 2.31
C GLY A 30 39.10 -17.28 2.00
N GLY A 31 39.59 -16.57 3.02
CA GLY A 31 40.85 -15.80 2.93
C GLY A 31 40.79 -14.30 2.63
N PRO A 32 41.81 -13.52 3.07
CA PRO A 32 41.55 -12.27 3.80
C PRO A 32 42.12 -11.02 3.12
N THR A 33 41.34 -9.94 3.02
CA THR A 33 41.90 -8.58 2.97
C THR A 33 41.00 -7.60 3.72
N SER A 34 41.37 -7.34 4.97
CA SER A 34 41.43 -6.04 5.63
C SER A 34 40.49 -4.92 5.13
N SER A 35 39.42 -4.64 5.87
CA SER A 35 39.27 -3.34 6.56
C SER A 35 37.99 -3.35 7.41
N SER A 36 38.21 -3.33 8.72
CA SER A 36 37.25 -2.97 9.77
C SER A 36 36.55 -1.65 9.46
N VAL A 37 35.23 -1.52 9.70
CA VAL A 37 34.70 -0.89 10.92
C VAL A 37 33.16 -0.98 11.01
N ALA A 38 32.71 -1.67 12.05
CA ALA A 38 31.65 -1.26 12.97
C ALA A 38 30.37 -0.59 12.43
N SER A 39 29.31 -1.40 12.33
CA SER A 39 28.06 -1.25 13.11
C SER A 39 27.58 0.17 13.42
N ARG A 40 26.46 0.63 12.83
CA ARG A 40 25.48 1.53 13.47
C ARG A 40 24.07 1.30 12.90
N ILE A 41 23.25 0.59 13.66
CA ILE A 41 21.80 0.78 13.64
C ILE A 41 21.51 2.10 14.36
N ALA A 42 20.53 2.85 13.84
CA ALA A 42 19.81 4.00 14.43
C ALA A 42 20.39 5.43 14.29
N GLY A 43 19.58 6.31 13.66
CA GLY A 43 19.29 7.66 14.17
C GLY A 43 19.51 8.86 13.22
N GLY A 44 18.42 9.56 12.88
CA GLY A 44 18.35 10.92 12.26
C GLY A 44 17.76 10.87 10.83
N CYS A 45 16.54 11.34 10.48
CA CYS A 45 15.95 12.69 10.67
C CYS A 45 17.03 13.74 10.36
N GLU A 46 17.01 14.48 9.24
CA GLU A 46 15.95 15.30 8.65
C GLU A 46 16.33 15.66 7.18
N GLU A 47 15.32 15.87 6.31
CA GLU A 47 15.23 16.98 5.32
C GLU A 47 16.29 17.06 4.17
N GLU A 48 16.01 17.19 2.87
CA GLU A 48 14.83 17.59 2.08
C GLU A 48 14.92 17.01 0.65
N GLU A 49 13.74 16.74 0.09
CA GLU A 49 13.26 16.93 -1.28
C GLU A 49 14.27 16.90 -2.46
N GLU A 50 14.05 15.99 -3.41
CA GLU A 50 13.99 16.28 -4.85
C GLU A 50 13.63 15.01 -5.66
N ASP A 51 12.33 14.69 -5.73
CA ASP A 51 11.75 14.03 -6.92
C ASP A 51 10.28 14.47 -7.10
N GLY A 52 10.12 15.77 -7.38
CA GLY A 52 8.85 16.47 -7.48
C GLY A 52 8.12 16.36 -8.82
N VAL A 53 8.25 15.26 -9.59
CA VAL A 53 7.54 15.13 -10.88
C VAL A 53 7.08 13.69 -11.12
N ASN A 54 6.29 13.10 -10.22
CA ASN A 54 5.37 11.98 -10.55
C ASN A 54 4.33 11.65 -9.46
N SER A 55 4.34 12.33 -8.31
CA SER A 55 3.42 12.02 -7.20
C SER A 55 1.96 12.41 -7.43
N ASP A 56 1.66 13.37 -8.31
CA ASP A 56 0.28 13.84 -8.55
C ASP A 56 -0.60 12.76 -9.22
N THR A 57 -0.06 12.07 -10.23
CA THR A 57 -0.81 11.06 -11.00
C THR A 57 -1.10 9.80 -10.17
N GLU A 58 -0.18 9.36 -9.31
CA GLU A 58 -0.38 8.19 -8.45
C GLU A 58 -1.30 8.49 -7.26
N LYS A 59 -1.22 9.69 -6.69
CA LYS A 59 -2.19 10.15 -5.68
C LYS A 59 -3.59 10.26 -6.26
N ASP A 60 -3.74 10.86 -7.44
CA ASP A 60 -5.04 11.00 -8.10
C ASP A 60 -5.68 9.64 -8.41
N LYS A 61 -4.89 8.66 -8.87
CA LYS A 61 -5.39 7.28 -9.04
C LYS A 61 -5.88 6.69 -7.72
N ARG A 62 -5.10 6.81 -6.65
CA ARG A 62 -5.46 6.29 -5.32
C ARG A 62 -6.74 6.93 -4.77
N GLU A 63 -6.89 8.24 -4.93
CA GLU A 63 -8.09 8.97 -4.50
C GLU A 63 -9.33 8.57 -5.30
N LYS A 64 -9.18 8.39 -6.62
CA LYS A 64 -10.26 7.86 -7.48
C LYS A 64 -10.71 6.48 -7.03
N ASP A 65 -9.77 5.59 -6.71
CA ASP A 65 -10.08 4.24 -6.24
C ASP A 65 -10.79 4.27 -4.88
N GLU A 66 -10.34 5.10 -3.94
CA GLU A 66 -11.01 5.29 -2.65
C GLU A 66 -12.45 5.79 -2.78
N GLN A 67 -12.71 6.72 -3.71
CA GLN A 67 -14.07 7.19 -3.98
C GLN A 67 -14.94 6.07 -4.56
N LEU A 68 -14.41 5.26 -5.48
CA LEU A 68 -15.11 4.12 -6.05
C LEU A 68 -15.48 3.11 -4.96
N PHE A 69 -14.52 2.75 -4.10
CA PHE A 69 -14.75 1.86 -2.98
C PHE A 69 -15.81 2.41 -2.03
N TRP A 70 -15.74 3.72 -1.71
CA TRP A 70 -16.75 4.36 -0.87
C TRP A 70 -18.16 4.29 -1.48
N ASN A 71 -18.31 4.65 -2.75
CA ASN A 71 -19.60 4.59 -3.44
C ASN A 71 -20.21 3.19 -3.40
N TYR A 72 -19.35 2.18 -3.58
CA TYR A 72 -19.77 0.79 -3.55
C TYR A 72 -20.19 0.34 -2.13
N VAL A 73 -19.40 0.69 -1.10
CA VAL A 73 -19.75 0.47 0.31
C VAL A 73 -21.07 1.15 0.68
N GLN A 74 -21.26 2.40 0.26
CA GLN A 74 -22.49 3.16 0.47
C GLN A 74 -23.68 2.43 -0.17
N GLY A 75 -23.51 1.92 -1.39
CA GLY A 75 -24.50 1.08 -2.07
C GLY A 75 -24.84 -0.20 -1.29
N MET A 76 -23.85 -0.89 -0.74
CA MET A 76 -24.10 -2.07 0.11
C MET A 76 -24.88 -1.70 1.36
N LEU A 77 -24.43 -0.69 2.10
CA LEU A 77 -25.03 -0.30 3.37
C LEU A 77 -26.44 0.28 3.19
N LYS A 78 -26.73 0.90 2.04
CA LYS A 78 -28.09 1.30 1.67
C LYS A 78 -29.03 0.11 1.45
N ASN A 79 -28.53 -1.01 0.95
CA ASN A 79 -29.33 -2.21 0.68
C ASN A 79 -29.41 -3.19 1.87
N PHE A 80 -28.35 -3.30 2.67
CA PHE A 80 -28.24 -4.29 3.75
C PHE A 80 -28.37 -3.69 5.17
N GLU A 81 -28.60 -2.37 5.27
CA GLU A 81 -28.74 -1.56 6.50
C GLU A 81 -27.51 -1.53 7.42
N SER A 82 -26.89 -2.66 7.73
CA SER A 82 -25.66 -2.74 8.52
C SER A 82 -24.83 -3.98 8.17
N LEU A 83 -23.50 -3.83 8.10
CA LEU A 83 -22.59 -4.94 7.74
C LEU A 83 -21.31 -4.90 8.58
N PRO A 84 -20.77 -6.07 9.01
CA PRO A 84 -19.45 -6.13 9.63
C PRO A 84 -18.33 -5.91 8.61
N LEU A 85 -17.15 -5.48 9.07
CA LEU A 85 -15.96 -5.21 8.25
C LEU A 85 -15.66 -6.36 7.27
N GLU A 86 -15.62 -7.59 7.79
CA GLU A 86 -15.34 -8.80 7.00
C GLU A 86 -16.28 -8.97 5.82
N ARG A 87 -17.57 -8.67 6.01
CA ARG A 87 -18.58 -8.88 4.97
C ARG A 87 -18.43 -7.85 3.87
N ILE A 88 -18.16 -6.60 4.24
CA ILE A 88 -17.86 -5.52 3.29
C ILE A 88 -16.61 -5.87 2.49
N HIS A 89 -15.56 -6.38 3.16
CA HIS A 89 -14.32 -6.79 2.51
C HIS A 89 -14.52 -7.92 1.50
N LYS A 90 -15.23 -8.99 1.87
CA LYS A 90 -15.53 -10.11 0.98
C LYS A 90 -16.37 -9.70 -0.23
N MET A 91 -17.32 -8.77 -0.04
CA MET A 91 -18.14 -8.28 -1.15
C MET A 91 -17.32 -7.39 -2.11
N LEU A 92 -16.44 -6.55 -1.58
CA LEU A 92 -15.46 -5.81 -2.39
C LEU A 92 -14.53 -6.75 -3.16
N GLN A 93 -14.01 -7.80 -2.50
CA GLN A 93 -13.15 -8.80 -3.15
C GLN A 93 -13.84 -9.51 -4.31
N MET A 94 -15.12 -9.89 -4.16
CA MET A 94 -15.87 -10.55 -5.26
C MET A 94 -16.03 -9.65 -6.50
N PHE A 95 -16.07 -8.33 -6.32
CA PHE A 95 -16.07 -7.38 -7.43
C PHE A 95 -14.67 -7.22 -8.04
N ALA A 96 -13.64 -7.16 -7.20
CA ALA A 96 -12.24 -7.14 -7.61
C ALA A 96 -11.75 -8.42 -8.30
N MET A 97 -12.50 -9.53 -8.23
CA MET A 97 -12.19 -10.74 -9.01
C MET A 97 -12.31 -10.52 -10.52
N HIS A 98 -13.12 -9.55 -10.95
CA HIS A 98 -13.30 -9.22 -12.38
C HIS A 98 -12.34 -8.11 -12.84
N ASP A 99 -11.85 -7.26 -11.93
CA ASP A 99 -10.89 -6.19 -12.19
C ASP A 99 -9.72 -6.27 -11.20
N ALA A 100 -8.56 -6.74 -11.69
CA ALA A 100 -7.35 -6.92 -10.89
C ALA A 100 -6.82 -5.61 -10.29
N ASP A 101 -7.13 -4.48 -10.93
CA ASP A 101 -6.78 -3.14 -10.44
C ASP A 101 -7.62 -2.68 -9.24
N MET A 102 -8.71 -3.39 -8.92
CA MET A 102 -9.69 -2.98 -7.91
C MET A 102 -9.54 -3.70 -6.56
N GLN A 103 -8.32 -4.10 -6.21
CA GLN A 103 -8.04 -4.81 -4.96
C GLN A 103 -7.85 -3.86 -3.78
N ILE A 104 -8.57 -4.12 -2.68
CA ILE A 104 -8.39 -3.41 -1.41
C ILE A 104 -8.03 -4.38 -0.29
N GLU A 105 -6.98 -4.05 0.46
CA GLU A 105 -6.57 -4.81 1.63
C GLU A 105 -7.52 -4.53 2.81
N SER A 106 -7.65 -5.51 3.72
CA SER A 106 -8.49 -5.37 4.93
C SER A 106 -8.09 -4.16 5.78
N GLY A 107 -6.78 -3.89 5.91
CA GLY A 107 -6.27 -2.73 6.65
C GLY A 107 -6.68 -1.40 6.02
N GLN A 108 -6.56 -1.28 4.71
CA GLN A 108 -6.94 -0.08 3.95
C GLN A 108 -8.45 0.15 3.98
N LEU A 109 -9.25 -0.90 3.83
CA LEU A 109 -10.71 -0.81 3.99
C LEU A 109 -11.09 -0.33 5.39
N ARG A 110 -10.43 -0.85 6.44
CA ARG A 110 -10.69 -0.41 7.81
C ARG A 110 -10.34 1.06 8.00
N HIS A 111 -9.24 1.52 7.42
CA HIS A 111 -8.86 2.93 7.45
C HIS A 111 -9.91 3.81 6.76
N LEU A 112 -10.32 3.45 5.54
CA LEU A 112 -11.35 4.15 4.78
C LEU A 112 -12.66 4.25 5.57
N LEU A 113 -13.14 3.14 6.14
CA LEU A 113 -14.37 3.13 6.93
C LEU A 113 -14.25 3.97 8.21
N ASN A 114 -13.12 3.92 8.90
CA ASN A 114 -12.89 4.73 10.09
C ASN A 114 -12.89 6.23 9.76
N ALA A 115 -12.28 6.65 8.65
CA ALA A 115 -12.34 8.03 8.19
C ALA A 115 -13.79 8.48 7.95
N LYS A 116 -14.63 7.60 7.39
CA LYS A 116 -16.07 7.86 7.16
C LYS A 116 -16.91 7.86 8.44
N VAL A 117 -16.49 7.12 9.46
CA VAL A 117 -17.08 7.22 10.81
C VAL A 117 -16.73 8.56 11.45
N GLN A 118 -15.46 9.00 11.35
CA GLN A 118 -15.02 10.30 11.86
C GLN A 118 -15.70 11.48 11.16
N SER A 119 -15.99 11.34 9.86
CA SER A 119 -16.73 12.36 9.10
C SER A 119 -18.25 12.34 9.36
N GLY A 120 -18.75 11.43 10.21
CA GLY A 120 -20.18 11.31 10.53
C GLY A 120 -21.05 10.67 9.43
N LEU A 121 -20.45 10.05 8.41
CA LEU A 121 -21.20 9.35 7.34
C LEU A 121 -21.59 7.92 7.75
N LEU A 122 -20.78 7.30 8.60
CA LEU A 122 -21.01 5.96 9.15
C LEU A 122 -21.09 5.99 10.67
N THR A 123 -21.84 5.06 11.25
CA THR A 123 -21.78 4.73 12.68
C THR A 123 -21.45 3.26 12.87
N ILE A 124 -20.81 2.95 14.00
CA ILE A 124 -20.50 1.58 14.39
C ILE A 124 -21.48 1.16 15.49
N GLU A 125 -22.32 0.18 15.18
CA GLU A 125 -23.31 -0.37 16.09
C GLU A 125 -23.06 -1.88 16.22
N GLN A 126 -22.78 -2.37 17.44
CA GLN A 126 -22.51 -3.80 17.71
C GLN A 126 -21.42 -4.43 16.80
N GLY A 127 -20.38 -3.65 16.46
CA GLY A 127 -19.30 -4.12 15.57
C GLY A 127 -19.68 -4.20 14.09
N LYS A 128 -20.81 -3.60 13.69
CA LYS A 128 -21.24 -3.45 12.30
C LYS A 128 -21.24 -1.98 11.91
N TYR A 129 -20.88 -1.71 10.65
CA TYR A 129 -20.98 -0.38 10.06
C TYR A 129 -22.39 -0.16 9.52
N LYS A 130 -22.92 1.04 9.72
CA LYS A 130 -24.25 1.46 9.27
C LYS A 130 -24.21 2.89 8.78
N LEU A 131 -24.96 3.21 7.74
CA LEU A 131 -25.07 4.59 7.26
C LEU A 131 -25.79 5.45 8.30
N VAL A 132 -25.25 6.63 8.58
CA VAL A 132 -25.99 7.64 9.35
C VAL A 132 -27.08 8.18 8.42
N LYS A 133 -28.35 7.95 8.77
CA LYS A 133 -29.47 8.58 8.05
C LYS A 133 -29.39 10.07 8.36
N GLU A 134 -29.22 10.91 7.34
CA GLU A 134 -29.47 12.36 7.47
C GLU A 134 -30.89 12.51 8.02
N ASN A 135 -30.97 12.99 9.25
CA ASN A 135 -32.22 13.31 9.90
C ASN A 135 -32.62 14.70 9.39
N THR A 136 -33.31 14.74 8.25
CA THR A 136 -34.01 15.95 7.78
C THR A 136 -35.42 15.96 8.32
#